data_AF-A0A6M1M3G7-F1
#
_entry.id   AF-A0A6M1M3G7-F1
#
_cell.length_a   1.000
_cell.length_b   1.000
_cell.length_c   1.000
_cell.angle_alpha   90.00
_cell.angle_beta   90.00
_cell.angle_gamma   90.00
#
_symmetry.space_group_name_H-M   'P 1'
#
loop_
_entity.id
_entity.type
_entity.pdbx_description
1 polymer ?
#
loop_
_entity_poly.entity_id
_entity_poly.type
_entity_poly.pdbx_seq_one_letter_code
_entity_poly.pdbx_strand_id
1 'polypeptide(L)'
;MSLDAAAARTTVPIEKLPARVRRIVERCRAGQTLCLGHRVREIGPPLCWFEPSGRPTRHRSALDAIASGHLVPSADGLFGRGTAQTWRVGEGERGTETGVPGGSSAAAAE
;
A
#
# COMPACT_ATOMS: atom_id res chain seq x y z
N MET A 1 5.97 -4.81 31.21
CA MET A 1 4.64 -5.32 30.80
C MET A 1 4.59 -5.32 29.29
N SER A 2 4.71 -6.51 28.69
CA SER A 2 4.59 -6.74 27.25
C SER A 2 3.25 -6.24 26.72
N LEU A 3 3.30 -5.47 25.64
CA LEU A 3 2.20 -5.36 24.67
C LEU A 3 2.67 -6.01 23.37
N ASP A 4 3.02 -7.30 23.48
CA ASP A 4 3.21 -8.19 22.34
C ASP A 4 1.82 -8.67 21.91
N ALA A 5 1.14 -7.82 21.16
CA ALA A 5 -0.09 -8.14 20.46
C ALA A 5 -0.23 -7.19 19.28
N ALA A 6 0.80 -7.13 18.42
CA ALA A 6 0.60 -6.72 17.04
C ALA A 6 -0.37 -7.74 16.45
N ALA A 7 -1.67 -7.43 16.55
CA ALA A 7 -2.75 -8.22 15.96
C ALA A 7 -2.25 -8.70 14.60
N ALA A 8 -2.08 -10.02 14.47
CA ALA A 8 -1.68 -10.64 13.21
C ALA A 8 -2.69 -10.16 12.18
N ARG A 9 -2.34 -9.10 11.46
CA ARG A 9 -3.21 -8.53 10.43
C ARG A 9 -3.23 -9.62 9.40
N THR A 10 -4.35 -10.34 9.31
CA THR A 10 -4.53 -11.39 8.32
C THR A 10 -4.46 -10.73 6.95
N THR A 11 -3.27 -10.72 6.37
CA THR A 11 -3.04 -10.21 5.04
C THR A 11 -3.62 -11.22 4.06
N VAL A 12 -4.59 -10.78 3.26
CA VAL A 12 -5.16 -11.63 2.22
C VAL A 12 -4.11 -11.79 1.11
N PRO A 13 -3.77 -13.01 0.66
CA PRO A 13 -2.80 -13.19 -0.41
C PRO A 13 -3.18 -12.41 -1.67
N ILE A 14 -2.21 -11.73 -2.29
CA ILE A 14 -2.45 -10.75 -3.36
C ILE A 14 -3.11 -11.35 -4.60
N GLU A 15 -2.85 -12.62 -4.88
CA GLU A 15 -3.43 -13.40 -5.98
C GLU A 15 -4.91 -13.72 -5.78
N LYS A 16 -5.39 -13.71 -4.53
CA LYS A 16 -6.79 -13.92 -4.17
C LYS A 16 -7.61 -12.61 -4.20
N LEU A 17 -6.94 -11.47 -4.35
CA LEU A 17 -7.63 -10.18 -4.41
C LEU A 17 -8.32 -9.98 -5.76
N PRO A 18 -9.51 -9.34 -5.79
CA PRO A 18 -10.12 -8.90 -7.04
C PRO A 18 -9.17 -8.03 -7.86
N ALA A 19 -9.18 -8.17 -9.18
CA ALA A 19 -8.22 -7.50 -10.07
C ALA A 19 -8.12 -5.98 -9.85
N ARG A 20 -9.23 -5.31 -9.51
CA ARG A 20 -9.22 -3.87 -9.20
C ARG A 20 -8.52 -3.53 -7.89
N VAL A 21 -8.70 -4.36 -6.87
CA VAL A 21 -8.05 -4.22 -5.56
C VAL A 21 -6.55 -4.47 -5.71
N ARG A 22 -6.18 -5.54 -6.42
CA ARG A 22 -4.80 -5.86 -6.73
C ARG A 22 -4.06 -4.70 -7.43
N ARG A 23 -4.68 -4.09 -8.45
CA ARG A 23 -4.12 -2.92 -9.14
C ARG A 23 -3.89 -1.71 -8.23
N ILE A 24 -4.71 -1.51 -7.21
CA ILE A 24 -4.51 -0.43 -6.23
C ILE A 24 -3.24 -0.71 -5.41
N VAL A 25 -3.08 -1.94 -4.93
CA VAL A 25 -1.87 -2.36 -4.20
C VAL A 25 -0.62 -2.26 -5.08
N GLU A 26 -0.68 -2.75 -6.32
CA GLU A 26 0.42 -2.68 -7.28
C GLU A 26 0.85 -1.23 -7.58
N ARG A 27 -0.10 -0.30 -7.72
CA ARG A 27 0.22 1.14 -7.86
C ARG A 27 0.92 1.69 -6.64
N CYS A 28 0.48 1.30 -5.45
CA CYS A 28 1.15 1.73 -4.22
C CYS A 28 2.55 1.12 -4.10
N ARG A 29 2.75 -0.13 -4.57
CA ARG A 29 4.09 -0.76 -4.67
C ARG A 29 5.00 -0.01 -5.64
N ALA A 30 4.43 0.54 -6.72
CA ALA A 30 5.14 1.40 -7.66
C ALA A 30 5.43 2.81 -7.13
N GLY A 31 5.28 3.05 -5.82
CA GLY A 31 5.61 4.31 -5.17
C GLY A 31 4.48 5.35 -5.16
N GLN A 32 3.28 4.99 -5.63
CA GLN A 32 2.12 5.88 -5.47
C GLN A 32 1.56 5.80 -4.05
N THR A 33 0.83 6.82 -3.63
CA THR A 33 0.10 6.82 -2.35
C THR A 33 -1.40 6.90 -2.61
N LEU A 34 -2.17 6.04 -1.95
CA LEU A 34 -3.63 6.12 -1.97
C LEU A 34 -4.09 7.20 -1.00
N CYS A 35 -4.82 8.19 -1.49
CA CYS A 35 -5.39 9.26 -0.68
C CYS A 35 -6.89 9.06 -0.57
N LEU A 36 -7.42 9.27 0.64
CA LEU A 36 -8.85 9.37 0.91
C LEU A 36 -9.13 10.75 1.50
N GLY A 37 -10.14 11.43 0.97
CA GLY A 37 -10.53 12.75 1.46
C GLY A 37 -12.01 13.04 1.23
N HIS A 38 -12.53 14.02 1.96
CA HIS A 38 -13.91 14.46 1.87
C HIS A 38 -13.96 15.88 1.30
N ARG A 39 -14.95 16.17 0.44
CA ARG A 39 -15.24 17.54 0.07
C ARG A 39 -16.04 18.20 1.19
N VAL A 40 -15.62 19.39 1.60
CA VAL A 40 -16.17 20.16 2.75
C VAL A 40 -17.69 20.42 2.65
N ARG A 41 -18.30 20.30 1.47
CA ARG A 41 -19.72 20.62 1.22
C ARG A 41 -20.53 19.50 0.58
N GLU A 42 -19.97 18.29 0.45
CA GLU A 42 -20.61 17.21 -0.31
C GLU A 42 -21.03 16.09 0.65
N ILE A 43 -22.34 15.80 0.72
CA ILE A 43 -22.87 14.62 1.40
C ILE A 43 -22.67 13.45 0.45
N GLY A 44 -21.65 12.63 0.71
CA GLY A 44 -21.31 11.51 -0.15
C GLY A 44 -20.14 10.67 0.36
N PRO A 45 -19.87 9.52 -0.28
CA PRO A 45 -18.70 8.72 0.06
C PRO A 45 -17.42 9.54 -0.20
N PRO A 46 -16.35 9.32 0.58
CA PRO A 46 -15.11 10.04 0.38
C PRO A 46 -14.52 9.74 -1.00
N LEU A 47 -13.83 10.75 -1.54
CA LEU A 47 -13.08 10.64 -2.76
C LEU A 47 -11.81 9.85 -2.49
N CYS A 48 -11.42 9.02 -3.46
CA CYS A 48 -10.19 8.23 -3.41
C CYS A 48 -9.39 8.48 -4.68
N TRP A 49 -8.09 8.78 -4.54
CA TRP A 49 -7.20 9.04 -5.67
C TRP A 49 -5.75 8.65 -5.36
N PHE A 50 -4.90 8.63 -6.38
CA PHE A 50 -3.48 8.29 -6.26
C PHE A 50 -2.58 9.50 -6.45
N GLU A 51 -1.71 9.77 -5.48
CA GLU A 51 -0.62 10.74 -5.61
C GLU A 51 0.68 10.05 -6.05
N PRO A 52 1.52 10.70 -6.88
CA PRO A 52 1.39 12.07 -7.41
C PRO A 52 0.50 12.20 -8.66
N SER A 53 -0.10 11.09 -9.14
CA SER A 53 -0.74 11.06 -10.45
C SER A 53 -2.11 11.75 -10.55
N GLY A 54 -2.72 12.14 -9.43
CA GLY A 54 -4.11 12.62 -9.34
C GLY A 54 -5.20 11.63 -9.82
N ARG A 55 -4.85 10.38 -10.16
CA ARG A 55 -5.80 9.43 -10.78
C ARG A 55 -6.86 8.98 -9.78
N PRO A 56 -8.16 9.09 -10.09
CA PRO A 56 -9.22 8.66 -9.19
C PRO A 56 -9.31 7.14 -9.11
N THR A 57 -9.82 6.63 -7.98
CA THR A 57 -10.20 5.23 -7.80
C THR A 57 -11.54 5.13 -7.08
N ARG A 58 -12.21 3.97 -7.22
CA ARG A 58 -13.51 3.76 -6.59
C ARG A 58 -13.35 3.55 -5.10
N HIS A 59 -14.16 4.26 -4.32
CA HIS A 59 -14.16 4.20 -2.86
C HIS A 59 -14.22 2.76 -2.31
N ARG A 60 -15.16 1.93 -2.79
CA ARG A 60 -15.28 0.54 -2.31
C ARG A 60 -14.01 -0.28 -2.53
N SER A 61 -13.39 -0.19 -3.72
CA SER A 61 -12.16 -0.92 -4.02
C SER A 61 -10.96 -0.40 -3.22
N ALA A 62 -10.93 0.89 -2.90
CA ALA A 62 -9.92 1.47 -2.02
C ALA A 62 -10.06 0.94 -0.59
N LEU A 63 -11.28 0.87 -0.05
CA LEU A 63 -11.54 0.25 1.25
C LEU A 63 -11.16 -1.22 1.28
N ASP A 64 -11.51 -1.99 0.24
CA ASP A 64 -11.12 -3.40 0.14
C ASP A 64 -9.59 -3.56 0.11
N ALA A 65 -8.87 -2.65 -0.55
CA ALA A 65 -7.40 -2.66 -0.57
C ALA A 65 -6.79 -2.34 0.80
N ILE A 66 -7.39 -1.41 1.56
CA ILE A 66 -6.99 -1.11 2.94
C ILE A 66 -7.27 -2.32 3.85
N ALA A 67 -8.47 -2.89 3.74
CA ALA A 67 -8.89 -4.06 4.53
C ALA A 67 -8.07 -5.32 4.21
N SER A 68 -7.47 -5.41 3.02
CA SER A 68 -6.62 -6.54 2.62
C SER A 68 -5.33 -6.70 3.45
N GLY A 69 -4.95 -5.69 4.23
CA GLY A 69 -3.75 -5.70 5.07
C GLY A 69 -2.46 -5.27 4.36
N HIS A 70 -2.45 -5.16 3.02
CA HIS A 70 -1.28 -4.73 2.24
C HIS A 70 -0.95 -3.24 2.39
N LEU A 71 -1.95 -2.42 2.70
CA LEU A 71 -1.80 -0.99 2.84
C LEU A 71 -1.81 -0.58 4.31
N VAL A 72 -0.84 0.25 4.69
CA VAL A 72 -0.74 0.82 6.03
C VAL A 72 -0.98 2.33 5.95
N PRO A 73 -1.62 2.93 6.99
CA PRO A 73 -1.73 4.37 7.08
C PRO A 73 -0.35 5.03 7.03
N SER A 74 -0.17 6.01 6.17
CA SER A 74 0.98 6.91 6.21
C SER A 74 0.78 7.85 7.41
N ALA A 75 1.58 7.67 8.46
CA ALA A 75 1.62 8.57 9.60
C ALA A 75 2.46 9.82 9.28
N ASP A 76 2.16 10.47 8.15
CA ASP A 76 2.89 11.65 7.65
C ASP A 76 2.50 12.94 8.39
N GLY A 77 1.50 12.89 9.26
CA GLY A 77 1.01 14.03 10.03
C GLY A 77 0.37 15.12 9.18
N LEU A 78 0.13 14.85 7.89
CA LEU A 78 -0.40 15.83 6.93
C LEU A 78 -1.89 16.11 7.14
N PHE A 79 -2.60 15.17 7.74
CA PHE A 79 -4.01 15.30 8.06
C PHE A 79 -4.19 15.40 9.58
N GLY A 80 -4.89 16.44 10.04
CA GLY A 80 -5.23 16.62 11.47
C GLY A 80 -6.22 15.56 11.98
N ARG A 81 -6.96 15.84 13.06
CA ARG A 81 -8.04 14.96 13.59
C ARG A 81 -9.26 14.79 12.65
N GLY A 82 -9.07 14.90 11.34
CA GLY A 82 -10.09 14.73 10.31
C GLY A 82 -10.09 13.32 9.71
N THR A 83 -11.01 13.10 8.77
CA THR A 83 -11.25 11.82 8.09
C THR A 83 -10.37 11.61 6.84
N ALA A 84 -9.52 12.58 6.49
CA ALA A 84 -8.57 12.46 5.40
C ALA A 84 -7.34 11.69 5.86
N GLN A 85 -6.84 10.78 5.02
CA GLN A 85 -5.72 9.91 5.35
C GLN A 85 -5.08 9.41 4.05
N THR A 86 -3.79 9.12 4.14
CA THR A 86 -2.98 8.51 3.07
C THR A 86 -2.60 7.09 3.45
N TRP A 87 -2.49 6.20 2.48
CA TRP A 87 -2.03 4.83 2.66
C TRP A 87 -0.94 4.50 1.65
N ARG A 88 0.07 3.79 2.14
CA ARG A 88 1.17 3.23 1.36
C ARG A 88 1.28 1.73 1.62
N VAL A 89 2.11 1.04 0.85
CA VAL A 89 2.39 -0.37 1.11
C VAL A 89 3.13 -0.50 2.44
N GLY A 90 2.69 -1.43 3.29
CA GLY A 90 3.40 -1.74 4.53
C GLY A 90 4.75 -2.41 4.24
N GLU A 91 5.76 -2.12 5.05
CA GLU A 91 7.02 -2.88 5.07
C GLU A 91 6.76 -4.24 5.73
N GLY A 92 6.03 -5.12 5.04
CA GLY A 92 5.71 -6.46 5.48
C GLY A 92 5.77 -7.38 4.28
N GLU A 93 6.87 -8.12 4.19
CA GLU A 93 7.20 -9.07 3.13
C GLU A 93 7.33 -8.44 1.73
N ARG A 94 8.40 -7.63 1.56
CA ARG A 94 9.23 -7.87 0.38
C ARG A 94 9.59 -9.34 0.46
N GLY A 95 8.99 -10.18 -0.37
CA GLY A 95 9.50 -11.51 -0.59
C GLY A 95 11.01 -11.36 -0.73
N THR A 96 11.76 -12.01 0.14
CA THR A 96 13.20 -12.13 0.01
C THR A 96 13.43 -12.82 -1.31
N GLU A 97 13.62 -12.01 -2.35
CA GLU A 97 14.35 -12.40 -3.53
C GLU A 97 15.76 -12.69 -3.01
N THR A 98 16.00 -13.92 -2.56
CA THR A 98 17.32 -14.50 -2.46
C THR A 98 17.89 -14.57 -3.87
N GLY A 99 18.25 -13.40 -4.42
CA GLY A 99 19.16 -13.25 -5.53
C GLY A 99 20.56 -13.43 -4.99
N VAL A 100 21.01 -14.68 -5.04
CA VAL A 100 22.36 -15.17 -4.76
C VAL A 100 23.43 -14.16 -5.23
N PRO A 101 24.43 -13.79 -4.41
CA PRO A 101 25.65 -13.19 -4.94
C PRO A 101 26.38 -14.30 -5.72
N GLY A 102 26.11 -14.38 -7.02
CA GLY A 102 26.87 -15.18 -7.97
C GLY A 102 28.25 -14.54 -8.15
N GLY A 103 29.09 -14.69 -7.12
CA GLY A 103 30.52 -14.47 -7.23
C GLY A 103 31.16 -15.61 -8.03
N SER A 104 32.07 -15.20 -8.91
CA SER A 104 33.18 -15.96 -9.48
C SER A 104 32.90 -16.84 -10.70
N SER A 105 33.51 -16.46 -11.84
CA SER A 105 34.70 -17.17 -12.34
C SER A 105 35.12 -16.72 -13.75
N ALA A 106 36.44 -16.67 -13.94
CA ALA A 106 37.25 -16.65 -15.18
C ALA A 106 37.48 -15.26 -15.82
N ALA A 107 38.66 -14.63 -15.74
CA ALA A 107 40.04 -15.03 -16.07
C ALA A 107 40.34 -15.08 -17.59
N ALA A 108 41.20 -14.14 -18.03
CA ALA A 108 42.23 -14.20 -19.08
C ALA A 108 42.69 -12.74 -19.32
N ALA A 109 43.93 -12.30 -19.02
CA ALA A 109 45.17 -12.58 -19.76
C ALA A 109 44.96 -12.33 -21.27
N GLU A 110 45.58 -11.39 -21.97
CA GLU A 110 46.79 -10.57 -21.81
C GLU A 110 46.54 -9.15 -22.35
#